data_AF-A0A7J6VB35-F1
#
_entry.id   AF-A0A7J6VB35-F1
#
_cell.length_a   1.000
_cell.length_b   1.000
_cell.length_c   1.000
_cell.angle_alpha   90.00
_cell.angle_beta   90.00
_cell.angle_gamma   90.00
#
_symmetry.space_group_name_H-M   'P 1'
#
loop_
_entity.id
_entity.type
_entity.pdbx_description
1 polymer ?
#
loop_
_entity_poly.entity_id
_entity_poly.type
_entity_poly.pdbx_seq_one_letter_code
_entity_poly.pdbx_strand_id
1 'polypeptide(L)'
;MNKFDSDHNILEVVSWTRFQPSALAIPDDIFSKMQDTMVFKLDQMLENSDVAFEIITSSCTEQGNTAAMMLTAGFEPQTEPYLRGMLASIKAAQLGDLRNKARIFVPEGRWLMGYLDELGVLEQGQCFIQVSTPSLENCFAKHGPAFCKTMKNLKVIQGNVFDRKNPCLHPGDIRILEAVDAPGLHHLVDCLVFPQKGDRPHTNEASGSDLDGDLYFETWGINLIPPDKKSFTPMDYSPAEAKKLPRAVTSEVTI
;
A
#
# COMPACT_ATOMS: atom_id res chain seq x y z
N MET A 1 19.63 10.61 4.31
CA MET A 1 19.68 11.13 2.93
C MET A 1 20.57 12.37 2.96
N ASN A 2 21.84 12.27 2.52
CA ASN A 2 22.74 13.43 2.49
C ASN A 2 22.43 14.26 1.26
N LYS A 3 21.71 15.37 1.44
CA LYS A 3 21.45 16.32 0.35
C LYS A 3 22.68 17.20 0.04
N PHE A 4 23.63 17.26 0.98
CA PHE A 4 24.94 17.91 0.87
C PHE A 4 25.83 17.39 2.03
N ASP A 5 27.14 17.62 1.96
CA ASP A 5 28.09 17.25 3.03
C ASP A 5 27.86 18.10 4.28
N SER A 6 27.74 17.45 5.44
CA SER A 6 27.46 18.10 6.72
C SER A 6 28.02 17.32 7.90
N ASP A 7 28.59 18.05 8.87
CA ASP A 7 29.06 17.51 10.16
C ASP A 7 27.95 17.52 11.24
N HIS A 8 26.70 17.78 10.85
CA HIS A 8 25.57 17.92 11.77
C HIS A 8 25.10 16.56 12.30
N ASN A 9 25.13 16.40 13.62
CA ASN A 9 24.81 15.15 14.32
C ASN A 9 23.57 15.27 15.24
N ILE A 10 22.78 16.33 15.06
CA ILE A 10 21.58 16.62 15.86
C ILE A 10 20.34 16.11 15.11
N LEU A 11 19.49 15.38 15.84
CA LEU A 11 18.22 14.89 15.33
C LEU A 11 17.13 15.97 15.48
N GLU A 12 16.59 16.45 14.36
CA GLU A 12 15.47 17.37 14.32
C GLU A 12 14.17 16.63 13.92
N VAL A 13 13.15 16.69 14.77
CA VAL A 13 11.85 16.10 14.50
C VAL A 13 10.94 17.17 13.88
N VAL A 14 10.70 17.05 12.57
CA VAL A 14 10.00 18.08 11.77
C VAL A 14 8.46 17.94 11.83
N SER A 15 7.93 16.79 12.24
CA SER A 15 6.49 16.61 12.49
C SER A 15 6.22 15.49 13.50
N TRP A 16 5.00 15.47 14.04
CA TRP A 16 4.49 14.44 14.95
C TRP A 16 3.10 13.96 14.52
N THR A 17 2.72 12.77 14.98
CA THR A 17 1.47 12.12 14.60
C THR A 17 0.25 12.93 15.06
N ARG A 18 -0.65 13.26 14.12
CA ARG A 18 -1.98 13.83 14.40
C ARG A 18 -3.04 12.90 13.83
N PHE A 19 -4.09 12.64 14.60
CA PHE A 19 -5.26 11.93 14.13
C PHE A 19 -6.04 12.84 13.17
N GLN A 20 -6.30 12.37 11.94
CA GLN A 20 -7.12 13.07 10.96
C GLN A 20 -8.35 12.22 10.62
N PRO A 21 -9.57 12.78 10.65
CA PRO A 21 -10.78 12.07 10.25
C PRO A 21 -10.81 11.81 8.74
N SER A 22 -11.54 10.76 8.33
CA SER A 22 -11.77 10.33 6.95
C SER A 22 -12.45 11.44 6.12
N ALA A 23 -11.67 12.15 5.31
CA ALA A 23 -12.12 13.35 4.59
C ALA A 23 -12.91 13.09 3.28
N LEU A 24 -13.30 11.83 2.99
CA LEU A 24 -13.79 11.45 1.65
C LEU A 24 -15.26 11.05 1.54
N ALA A 25 -16.09 11.43 2.51
CA ALA A 25 -17.52 11.09 2.52
C ALA A 25 -17.82 9.57 2.40
N ILE A 26 -16.82 8.72 2.66
CA ILE A 26 -17.01 7.28 2.83
C ILE A 26 -17.71 7.07 4.17
N PRO A 27 -18.88 6.41 4.20
CA PRO A 27 -19.60 6.19 5.44
C PRO A 27 -18.77 5.45 6.51
N ASP A 28 -18.80 5.96 7.75
CA ASP A 28 -18.03 5.40 8.87
C ASP A 28 -18.40 3.94 9.20
N ASP A 29 -19.64 3.53 8.90
CA ASP A 29 -20.12 2.16 9.12
C ASP A 29 -19.36 1.14 8.26
N ILE A 30 -18.79 1.55 7.13
CA ILE A 30 -17.96 0.69 6.28
C ILE A 30 -16.69 0.30 7.06
N PHE A 31 -16.02 1.26 7.68
CA PHE A 31 -14.81 0.98 8.47
C PHE A 31 -15.14 0.12 9.69
N SER A 32 -16.26 0.36 10.38
CA SER A 32 -16.71 -0.49 11.48
C SER A 32 -16.93 -1.93 11.02
N LYS A 33 -17.66 -2.15 9.91
CA LYS A 33 -17.89 -3.48 9.34
C LYS A 33 -16.60 -4.18 8.95
N MET A 34 -15.62 -3.44 8.41
CA MET A 34 -14.31 -4.00 8.07
C MET A 34 -13.53 -4.42 9.32
N GLN A 35 -13.57 -3.62 10.39
CA GLN A 35 -12.98 -3.99 11.68
C GLN A 35 -13.64 -5.23 12.26
N ASP A 36 -14.98 -5.27 12.30
CA ASP A 36 -15.73 -6.41 12.82
C ASP A 36 -15.43 -7.69 12.04
N THR A 37 -15.36 -7.60 10.71
CA THR A 37 -14.98 -8.72 9.84
C THR A 37 -13.57 -9.20 10.12
N MET A 38 -12.62 -8.27 10.30
CA MET A 38 -11.23 -8.61 10.62
C MET A 38 -11.11 -9.31 11.97
N VAL A 39 -11.77 -8.80 13.02
CA VAL A 39 -11.78 -9.42 14.36
C VAL A 39 -12.42 -10.81 14.30
N PHE A 40 -13.57 -10.94 13.63
CA PHE A 40 -14.26 -12.21 13.47
C PHE A 40 -13.36 -13.27 12.80
N LYS A 41 -12.70 -12.92 11.69
CA LYS A 41 -11.77 -13.83 11.01
C LYS A 41 -10.59 -14.21 11.91
N LEU A 42 -10.01 -13.25 12.62
CA LEU A 42 -8.92 -13.49 13.57
C LEU A 42 -9.34 -14.40 14.73
N ASP A 43 -10.59 -14.34 15.16
CA ASP A 43 -11.12 -15.25 16.18
C ASP A 43 -11.24 -16.67 15.68
N GLN A 44 -11.68 -16.84 14.44
CA GLN A 44 -11.82 -18.16 13.80
C GLN A 44 -10.48 -18.79 13.39
N MET A 45 -9.38 -18.01 13.35
CA MET A 45 -8.06 -18.46 12.92
C MET A 45 -7.51 -19.68 13.69
N LEU A 46 -7.90 -19.90 14.94
CA LEU A 46 -7.45 -21.04 15.75
C LEU A 46 -8.37 -22.27 15.69
N GLU A 47 -9.51 -22.12 15.01
CA GLU A 47 -10.58 -23.11 14.95
C GLU A 47 -10.88 -23.56 13.51
N ASN A 48 -10.52 -22.76 12.51
CA ASN A 48 -10.78 -23.03 11.11
C ASN A 48 -9.50 -22.85 10.30
N SER A 49 -8.98 -23.98 9.79
CA SER A 49 -7.75 -24.02 9.00
C SER A 49 -7.84 -23.23 7.69
N ASP A 50 -9.01 -23.20 7.05
CA ASP A 50 -9.21 -22.45 5.80
C ASP A 50 -9.16 -20.95 6.04
N VAL A 51 -9.80 -20.48 7.12
CA VAL A 51 -9.74 -19.07 7.54
C VAL A 51 -8.32 -18.69 7.94
N ALA A 52 -7.62 -19.58 8.65
CA ALA A 52 -6.22 -19.36 9.01
C ALA A 52 -5.33 -19.22 7.77
N PHE A 53 -5.54 -20.08 6.79
CA PHE A 53 -4.82 -20.07 5.53
C PHE A 53 -5.10 -18.78 4.73
N GLU A 54 -6.36 -18.35 4.65
CA GLU A 54 -6.75 -17.08 3.99
C GLU A 54 -6.05 -15.88 4.65
N ILE A 55 -6.05 -15.79 5.99
CA ILE A 55 -5.42 -14.68 6.71
C ILE A 55 -3.90 -14.67 6.47
N ILE A 56 -3.26 -15.83 6.54
CA ILE A 56 -1.80 -15.93 6.38
C ILE A 56 -1.38 -15.51 4.97
N THR A 57 -2.04 -16.06 3.95
CA THR A 57 -1.68 -15.81 2.55
C THR A 57 -1.97 -14.38 2.13
N SER A 58 -2.99 -13.75 2.71
CA SER A 58 -3.38 -12.37 2.39
C SER A 58 -2.63 -11.30 3.19
N SER A 59 -2.20 -11.60 4.42
CA SER A 59 -1.73 -10.59 5.38
C SER A 59 -0.30 -10.81 5.91
N CYS A 60 0.32 -11.97 5.69
CA CYS A 60 1.58 -12.37 6.34
C CYS A 60 2.55 -13.08 5.38
N THR A 61 2.84 -12.45 4.24
CA THR A 61 3.58 -13.06 3.11
C THR A 61 4.97 -13.57 3.43
N GLU A 62 5.65 -13.05 4.46
CA GLU A 62 6.97 -13.57 4.87
C GLU A 62 6.93 -14.33 6.20
N GLN A 63 6.31 -13.75 7.22
CA GLN A 63 6.29 -14.30 8.59
C GLN A 63 5.36 -15.51 8.72
N GLY A 64 4.39 -15.66 7.81
CA GLY A 64 3.39 -16.71 7.85
C GLY A 64 3.71 -17.94 7.00
N ASN A 65 4.79 -17.94 6.22
CA ASN A 65 5.06 -19.01 5.23
C ASN A 65 5.12 -20.40 5.86
N THR A 66 5.79 -20.57 7.00
CA THR A 66 5.86 -21.85 7.71
C THR A 66 4.47 -22.34 8.11
N ALA A 67 3.62 -21.44 8.65
CA ALA A 67 2.27 -21.79 9.04
C ALA A 67 1.39 -22.13 7.83
N ALA A 68 1.53 -21.41 6.70
CA ALA A 68 0.85 -21.74 5.45
C ALA A 68 1.26 -23.12 4.92
N MET A 69 2.55 -23.45 4.95
CA MET A 69 3.06 -24.77 4.54
C MET A 69 2.50 -25.88 5.42
N MET A 70 2.44 -25.68 6.75
CA MET A 70 1.86 -26.65 7.67
C MET A 70 0.36 -26.86 7.43
N LEU A 71 -0.42 -25.79 7.28
CA LEU A 71 -1.85 -25.89 6.96
C LEU A 71 -2.07 -26.66 5.65
N THR A 72 -1.25 -26.38 4.63
CA THR A 72 -1.30 -27.07 3.34
C THR A 72 -0.95 -28.55 3.44
N ALA A 73 -0.01 -28.91 4.33
CA ALA A 73 0.35 -30.30 4.58
C ALA A 73 -0.71 -31.06 5.41
N GLY A 74 -1.82 -30.41 5.78
CA GLY A 74 -2.92 -31.01 6.53
C GLY A 74 -2.74 -30.95 8.05
N PHE A 75 -1.82 -30.14 8.56
CA PHE A 75 -1.74 -29.89 10.00
C PHE A 75 -2.88 -28.98 10.44
N GLU A 76 -3.49 -29.33 11.57
CA GLU A 76 -4.63 -28.60 12.13
C GLU A 76 -4.23 -27.87 13.42
N PRO A 77 -4.68 -26.61 13.62
CA PRO A 77 -4.32 -25.82 14.81
C PRO A 77 -4.92 -26.34 16.12
N GLN A 78 -5.83 -27.31 16.07
CA GLN A 78 -6.38 -27.99 17.24
C GLN A 78 -5.48 -29.14 17.70
N THR A 79 -4.74 -29.75 16.77
CA THR A 79 -3.96 -30.97 17.03
C THR A 79 -2.46 -30.70 17.06
N GLU A 80 -1.97 -29.69 16.34
CA GLU A 80 -0.55 -29.35 16.22
C GLU A 80 -0.21 -28.10 17.06
N PRO A 81 0.41 -28.25 18.25
CA PRO A 81 0.69 -27.13 19.16
C PRO A 81 1.63 -26.07 18.58
N TYR A 82 2.58 -26.46 17.72
CA TYR A 82 3.51 -25.51 17.12
C TYR A 82 2.80 -24.58 16.14
N LEU A 83 1.94 -25.14 15.27
CA LEU A 83 1.09 -24.38 14.37
C LEU A 83 0.17 -23.44 15.17
N ARG A 84 -0.49 -23.96 16.20
CA ARG A 84 -1.36 -23.16 17.07
C ARG A 84 -0.64 -21.98 17.70
N GLY A 85 0.58 -22.18 18.19
CA GLY A 85 1.41 -21.13 18.78
C GLY A 85 1.79 -20.03 17.77
N MET A 86 2.13 -20.40 16.53
CA MET A 86 2.38 -19.43 15.46
C MET A 86 1.13 -18.62 15.12
N LEU A 87 0.00 -19.27 14.90
CA LEU A 87 -1.26 -18.59 14.58
C LEU A 87 -1.73 -17.67 15.71
N ALA A 88 -1.60 -18.10 16.96
CA ALA A 88 -1.93 -17.27 18.13
C ALA A 88 -1.05 -16.01 18.20
N SER A 89 0.22 -16.14 17.83
CA SER A 89 1.16 -15.01 17.79
C SER A 89 0.80 -14.02 16.67
N ILE A 90 0.44 -14.52 15.48
CA ILE A 90 -0.04 -13.69 14.37
C ILE A 90 -1.34 -12.98 14.75
N LYS A 91 -2.30 -13.70 15.33
CA LYS A 91 -3.56 -13.15 15.85
C LYS A 91 -3.30 -12.02 16.83
N ALA A 92 -2.44 -12.23 17.83
CA ALA A 92 -2.11 -11.22 18.83
C ALA A 92 -1.44 -9.98 18.21
N ALA A 93 -0.54 -10.17 17.24
CA ALA A 93 0.11 -9.07 16.54
C ALA A 93 -0.89 -8.22 15.74
N GLN A 94 -1.78 -8.86 14.97
CA GLN A 94 -2.78 -8.15 14.17
C GLN A 94 -3.83 -7.45 15.03
N LEU A 95 -4.31 -8.07 16.10
CA LEU A 95 -5.21 -7.42 17.07
C LEU A 95 -4.52 -6.24 17.77
N GLY A 96 -3.23 -6.37 18.07
CA GLY A 96 -2.41 -5.29 18.62
C GLY A 96 -2.29 -4.10 17.65
N ASP A 97 -1.99 -4.36 16.38
CA ASP A 97 -1.94 -3.35 15.32
C ASP A 97 -3.31 -2.67 15.12
N LEU A 98 -4.40 -3.44 15.14
CA LEU A 98 -5.75 -2.91 15.05
C LEU A 98 -6.07 -1.99 16.26
N ARG A 99 -5.82 -2.45 17.48
CA ARG A 99 -6.10 -1.68 18.71
C ARG A 99 -5.27 -0.40 18.81
N ASN A 100 -3.97 -0.49 18.52
CA ASN A 100 -3.05 0.61 18.80
C ASN A 100 -2.94 1.61 17.63
N LYS A 101 -3.21 1.18 16.39
CA LYS A 101 -2.98 1.97 15.17
C LYS A 101 -4.18 2.02 14.23
N ALA A 102 -5.31 1.39 14.59
CA ALA A 102 -6.47 1.24 13.70
C ALA A 102 -6.09 0.68 12.32
N ARG A 103 -5.15 -0.27 12.28
CA ARG A 103 -4.66 -0.87 11.03
C ARG A 103 -5.67 -1.90 10.52
N ILE A 104 -6.66 -1.43 9.77
CA ILE A 104 -7.70 -2.25 9.16
C ILE A 104 -7.14 -2.92 7.90
N PHE A 105 -7.34 -4.23 7.75
CA PHE A 105 -6.97 -4.94 6.54
C PHE A 105 -7.91 -4.60 5.37
N VAL A 106 -7.33 -4.34 4.20
CA VAL A 106 -8.07 -4.05 2.96
C VAL A 106 -7.74 -5.15 1.94
N PRO A 107 -8.63 -6.13 1.71
CA PRO A 107 -8.36 -7.27 0.83
C PRO A 107 -8.00 -6.86 -0.62
N GLU A 108 -8.71 -5.85 -1.12
CA GLU A 108 -8.59 -5.29 -2.47
C GLU A 108 -7.69 -4.04 -2.51
N GLY A 109 -6.73 -3.96 -1.58
CA GLY A 109 -5.78 -2.87 -1.49
C GLY A 109 -4.33 -3.33 -1.51
N ARG A 110 -3.44 -2.56 -2.13
CA ARG A 110 -2.01 -2.84 -2.23
C ARG A 110 -1.19 -1.56 -2.03
N TRP A 111 0.01 -1.73 -1.48
CA TRP A 111 1.03 -0.69 -1.56
C TRP A 111 1.89 -0.97 -2.78
N LEU A 112 1.90 -0.05 -3.74
CA LEU A 112 2.57 -0.20 -5.02
C LEU A 112 3.56 0.94 -5.22
N MET A 113 4.70 0.64 -5.81
CA MET A 113 5.66 1.67 -6.22
C MET A 113 5.15 2.35 -7.49
N GLY A 114 5.25 3.68 -7.53
CA GLY A 114 4.90 4.46 -8.71
C GLY A 114 5.90 4.26 -9.85
N TYR A 115 5.40 4.22 -11.08
CA TYR A 115 6.20 4.16 -12.31
C TYR A 115 5.56 5.05 -13.38
N LEU A 116 6.36 5.54 -14.34
CA LEU A 116 5.87 6.35 -15.45
C LEU A 116 5.53 5.47 -16.65
N ASP A 117 4.42 5.74 -17.33
CA ASP A 117 4.11 5.16 -18.63
C ASP A 117 5.06 5.69 -19.71
N GLU A 118 6.17 4.99 -19.92
CA GLU A 118 7.15 5.29 -20.96
C GLU A 118 6.61 5.08 -22.39
N LEU A 119 5.53 4.30 -22.56
CA LEU A 119 4.94 4.04 -23.87
C LEU A 119 3.94 5.13 -24.30
N GLY A 120 3.44 5.94 -23.36
CA GLY A 120 2.46 6.99 -23.63
C GLY A 120 1.10 6.46 -24.09
N VAL A 121 0.72 5.27 -23.63
CA VAL A 121 -0.55 4.63 -23.97
C VAL A 121 -1.69 5.08 -23.06
N LEU A 122 -1.39 5.48 -21.82
CA LEU A 122 -2.38 5.94 -20.84
C LEU A 122 -2.77 7.41 -21.09
N GLU A 123 -4.04 7.73 -20.90
CA GLU A 123 -4.57 9.10 -20.93
C GLU A 123 -4.57 9.74 -19.54
N GLN A 124 -4.73 11.07 -19.48
CA GLN A 124 -4.85 11.77 -18.19
C GLN A 124 -6.07 11.26 -17.41
N GLY A 125 -5.87 10.93 -16.14
CA GLY A 125 -6.89 10.32 -15.28
C GLY A 125 -6.88 8.78 -15.29
N GLN A 126 -6.10 8.15 -16.15
CA GLN A 126 -5.95 6.69 -16.19
C GLN A 126 -4.72 6.22 -15.44
N CYS A 127 -4.71 4.94 -15.04
CA CYS A 127 -3.52 4.25 -14.56
C CYS A 127 -3.51 2.81 -15.08
N PHE A 128 -2.36 2.14 -14.96
CA PHE A 128 -2.26 0.70 -15.18
C PHE A 128 -1.76 0.02 -13.91
N ILE A 129 -2.48 -1.03 -13.50
CA ILE A 129 -2.16 -1.84 -12.33
C ILE A 129 -2.34 -3.30 -12.70
N GLN A 130 -1.27 -4.08 -12.55
CA GLN A 130 -1.30 -5.52 -12.67
C GLN A 130 -0.68 -6.13 -11.41
N VAL A 131 -1.48 -6.88 -10.66
CA VAL A 131 -1.07 -7.46 -9.38
C VAL A 131 -0.81 -8.94 -9.52
N SER A 132 0.21 -9.44 -8.83
CA SER A 132 0.35 -10.85 -8.55
C SER A 132 -0.66 -11.26 -7.48
N THR A 133 -1.41 -12.33 -7.75
CA THR A 133 -2.25 -12.92 -6.70
C THR A 133 -1.38 -13.76 -5.77
N PRO A 134 -1.55 -13.62 -4.44
CA PRO A 134 -0.88 -14.51 -3.50
C PRO A 134 -1.31 -15.94 -3.80
N SER A 135 -0.36 -16.77 -4.25
CA SER A 135 -0.57 -18.20 -4.43
C SER A 135 0.24 -18.96 -3.39
N LEU A 136 -0.22 -20.17 -3.08
CA LEU A 136 0.49 -21.11 -2.24
C LEU A 136 1.95 -21.34 -2.72
N GLU A 137 2.17 -21.31 -4.03
CA GLU A 137 3.49 -21.48 -4.65
C GLU A 137 4.46 -20.36 -4.26
N ASN A 138 3.97 -19.15 -3.97
CA ASN A 138 4.81 -18.06 -3.48
C ASN A 138 5.43 -18.38 -2.10
N CYS A 139 4.76 -19.15 -1.25
CA CYS A 139 5.29 -19.59 0.05
C CYS A 139 6.47 -20.57 -0.12
N PHE A 140 6.52 -21.31 -1.23
CA PHE A 140 7.59 -22.26 -1.55
C PHE A 140 8.69 -21.67 -2.43
N ALA A 141 8.57 -20.41 -2.89
CA ALA A 141 9.53 -19.78 -3.79
C ALA A 141 10.97 -19.76 -3.23
N LYS A 142 11.13 -19.72 -1.91
CA LYS A 142 12.45 -19.77 -1.23
C LYS A 142 13.05 -21.18 -1.14
N HIS A 143 12.30 -22.24 -1.46
CA HIS A 143 12.69 -23.65 -1.33
C HIS A 143 13.17 -24.31 -2.64
N GLY A 144 13.36 -23.51 -3.70
CA GLY A 144 14.11 -23.91 -4.90
C GLY A 144 13.30 -23.90 -6.21
N PRO A 145 14.00 -23.91 -7.36
CA PRO A 145 13.40 -23.71 -8.69
C PRO A 145 12.41 -24.81 -9.11
N ALA A 146 12.43 -25.98 -8.46
CA ALA A 146 11.48 -27.06 -8.72
C ALA A 146 10.03 -26.72 -8.31
N PHE A 147 9.85 -25.81 -7.34
CA PHE A 147 8.56 -25.26 -6.93
C PHE A 147 8.22 -23.94 -7.64
N CYS A 148 9.09 -23.49 -8.55
CA CYS A 148 9.00 -22.21 -9.24
C CYS A 148 8.46 -22.35 -10.68
N LYS A 149 7.91 -23.52 -11.04
CA LYS A 149 7.32 -23.80 -12.35
C LYS A 149 5.91 -23.20 -12.49
N THR A 150 5.90 -21.88 -12.67
CA THR A 150 5.03 -21.15 -13.61
C THR A 150 3.52 -21.35 -13.50
N MET A 151 2.84 -20.53 -12.69
CA MET A 151 1.86 -19.54 -13.16
C MET A 151 1.83 -18.38 -12.15
N LYS A 152 2.47 -17.25 -12.48
CA LYS A 152 2.10 -16.01 -11.78
C LYS A 152 0.64 -15.77 -12.20
N ASN A 153 -0.30 -16.01 -11.30
CA ASN A 153 -1.69 -15.64 -11.52
C ASN A 153 -1.75 -14.12 -11.44
N LEU A 154 -1.55 -13.48 -12.58
CA LEU A 154 -1.55 -12.04 -12.73
C LEU A 154 -2.99 -11.58 -12.97
N LYS A 155 -3.40 -10.54 -12.27
CA LYS A 155 -4.70 -9.91 -12.45
C LYS A 155 -4.49 -8.45 -12.84
N VAL A 156 -4.94 -8.10 -14.04
CA VAL A 156 -5.08 -6.70 -14.45
C VAL A 156 -6.29 -6.12 -13.72
N ILE A 157 -6.09 -5.00 -13.05
CA ILE A 157 -7.16 -4.27 -12.36
C ILE A 157 -7.79 -3.31 -13.37
N GLN A 158 -9.13 -3.25 -13.38
CA GLN A 158 -9.88 -2.39 -14.27
C GLN A 158 -10.97 -1.64 -13.50
N GLY A 159 -11.29 -0.43 -13.96
CA GLY A 159 -12.29 0.44 -13.37
C GLY A 159 -11.69 1.42 -12.35
N ASN A 160 -12.55 2.07 -11.57
CA ASN A 160 -12.09 3.12 -10.67
C ASN A 160 -11.23 2.55 -9.55
N VAL A 161 -10.12 3.23 -9.28
CA VAL A 161 -9.23 2.94 -8.18
C VAL A 161 -9.04 4.19 -7.33
N PHE A 162 -8.89 3.96 -6.05
CA PHE A 162 -8.49 4.96 -5.08
C PHE A 162 -6.96 4.91 -4.96
N ASP A 163 -6.32 6.04 -5.24
CA ASP A 163 -4.89 6.27 -5.13
C ASP A 163 -4.62 7.29 -4.02
N ARG A 164 -3.64 7.00 -3.16
CA ARG A 164 -3.11 8.00 -2.23
C ARG A 164 -1.65 7.74 -1.88
N LYS A 165 -0.94 8.83 -1.60
CA LYS A 165 0.34 8.81 -0.90
C LYS A 165 0.16 9.10 0.59
N ASN A 166 1.03 8.56 1.43
CA ASN A 166 1.15 8.98 2.83
C ASN A 166 2.36 9.93 2.99
N PRO A 167 2.24 11.06 3.73
CA PRO A 167 1.04 11.55 4.40
C PRO A 167 0.00 12.13 3.43
N CYS A 168 -1.28 11.99 3.77
CA CYS A 168 -2.40 12.59 3.05
C CYS A 168 -3.01 13.67 3.95
N LEU A 169 -2.77 14.94 3.65
CA LEU A 169 -3.11 16.07 4.53
C LEU A 169 -4.24 16.94 3.97
N HIS A 170 -4.47 16.86 2.67
CA HIS A 170 -5.51 17.57 1.96
C HIS A 170 -6.47 16.58 1.27
N PRO A 171 -7.79 16.82 1.23
CA PRO A 171 -8.75 15.90 0.56
C PRO A 171 -8.42 15.62 -0.91
N GLY A 172 -7.79 16.59 -1.58
CA GLY A 172 -7.32 16.46 -2.97
C GLY A 172 -6.08 15.59 -3.18
N ASP A 173 -5.40 15.18 -2.10
CA ASP A 173 -4.26 14.24 -2.15
C ASP A 173 -4.70 12.82 -2.48
N ILE A 174 -6.00 12.56 -2.32
CA ILE A 174 -6.59 11.29 -2.71
C ILE A 174 -7.16 11.46 -4.10
N ARG A 175 -6.73 10.59 -4.99
CA ARG A 175 -7.10 10.59 -6.40
C ARG A 175 -7.99 9.39 -6.68
N ILE A 176 -9.04 9.61 -7.43
CA ILE A 176 -9.80 8.55 -8.08
C ILE A 176 -9.34 8.50 -9.53
N LEU A 177 -8.67 7.42 -9.90
CA LEU A 177 -8.16 7.17 -11.25
C LEU A 177 -8.94 6.02 -11.90
N GLU A 178 -8.90 5.94 -13.22
CA GLU A 178 -9.44 4.81 -13.96
C GLU A 178 -8.31 3.82 -14.31
N ALA A 179 -8.29 2.65 -13.66
CA ALA A 179 -7.41 1.57 -14.07
C ALA A 179 -7.91 0.98 -15.39
N VAL A 180 -7.04 0.95 -16.40
CA VAL A 180 -7.35 0.43 -17.73
C VAL A 180 -6.41 -0.69 -18.10
N ASP A 181 -6.87 -1.60 -18.96
CA ASP A 181 -6.00 -2.63 -19.53
C ASP A 181 -5.19 -2.06 -20.70
N ALA A 182 -3.87 -2.12 -20.56
CA ALA A 182 -2.91 -1.68 -21.55
C ALA A 182 -1.95 -2.83 -21.87
N PRO A 183 -2.17 -3.60 -22.97
CA PRO A 183 -1.36 -4.76 -23.31
C PRO A 183 0.16 -4.49 -23.40
N GLY A 184 0.54 -3.27 -23.82
CA GLY A 184 1.95 -2.86 -23.86
C GLY A 184 2.62 -2.81 -22.48
N LEU A 185 1.84 -2.67 -21.41
CA LEU A 185 2.31 -2.53 -20.03
C LEU A 185 2.23 -3.83 -19.21
N HIS A 186 1.77 -4.94 -19.78
CA HIS A 186 1.61 -6.23 -19.05
C HIS A 186 2.90 -6.81 -18.45
N HIS A 187 4.05 -6.33 -18.90
CA HIS A 187 5.35 -6.69 -18.35
C HIS A 187 5.63 -6.01 -17.00
N LEU A 188 4.91 -4.94 -16.67
CA LEU A 188 4.96 -4.20 -15.41
C LEU A 188 4.00 -4.87 -14.42
N VAL A 189 4.55 -5.41 -13.33
CA VAL A 189 3.80 -6.21 -12.33
C VAL A 189 4.12 -5.71 -10.94
N ASP A 190 3.10 -5.63 -10.08
CA ASP A 190 3.18 -5.16 -8.69
C ASP A 190 3.71 -3.72 -8.59
N CYS A 191 3.34 -2.88 -9.56
CA CYS A 191 3.60 -1.44 -9.59
C CYS A 191 2.38 -0.68 -10.10
N LEU A 192 2.31 0.60 -9.76
CA LEU A 192 1.30 1.54 -10.24
C LEU A 192 1.91 2.37 -11.36
N VAL A 193 1.34 2.30 -12.56
CA VAL A 193 1.85 3.05 -13.71
C VAL A 193 0.97 4.27 -13.96
N PHE A 194 1.59 5.46 -13.88
CA PHE A 194 0.97 6.75 -14.12
C PHE A 194 1.13 7.20 -15.58
N PRO A 195 0.17 7.96 -16.13
CA PRO A 195 0.25 8.48 -17.47
C PRO A 195 1.31 9.59 -17.53
N GLN A 196 2.05 9.66 -18.64
CA GLN A 196 2.88 10.83 -18.94
C GLN A 196 2.07 12.01 -19.53
N LYS A 197 0.81 11.79 -19.90
CA LYS A 197 -0.08 12.79 -20.48
C LYS A 197 -0.82 13.59 -19.41
N GLY A 198 -1.08 14.86 -19.71
CA GLY A 198 -1.91 15.75 -18.90
C GLY A 198 -1.18 17.00 -18.44
N ASP A 199 -1.94 17.94 -17.89
CA ASP A 199 -1.41 19.25 -17.46
C ASP A 199 -0.62 19.19 -16.15
N ARG A 200 -0.94 18.21 -15.29
CA ARG A 200 -0.33 18.02 -13.98
C ARG A 200 -0.13 16.53 -13.70
N PRO A 201 1.10 16.08 -13.34
CA PRO A 201 1.35 14.68 -13.00
C PRO A 201 0.52 14.24 -11.77
N HIS A 202 -0.11 13.06 -11.84
CA HIS A 202 -0.90 12.52 -10.72
C HIS A 202 -0.06 12.30 -9.46
N THR A 203 1.22 12.00 -9.61
CA THR A 203 2.18 11.91 -8.50
C THR A 203 2.24 13.22 -7.73
N ASN A 204 2.30 14.36 -8.43
CA ASN A 204 2.31 15.67 -7.82
C ASN A 204 0.93 16.05 -7.23
N GLU A 205 -0.17 15.60 -7.84
CA GLU A 205 -1.51 15.78 -7.28
C GLU A 205 -1.68 15.04 -5.94
N ALA A 206 -1.05 13.88 -5.81
CA ALA A 206 -1.05 13.05 -4.61
C ALA A 206 0.05 13.47 -3.63
N SER A 207 -0.20 14.49 -2.81
CA SER A 207 0.72 14.94 -1.74
C SER A 207 2.10 15.44 -2.25
N GLY A 208 2.14 16.00 -3.46
CA GLY A 208 3.37 16.57 -4.03
C GLY A 208 4.47 15.54 -4.28
N SER A 209 4.09 14.28 -4.52
CA SER A 209 4.99 13.14 -4.74
C SER A 209 5.80 13.24 -6.03
N ASP A 210 6.85 12.43 -6.13
CA ASP A 210 7.56 12.15 -7.37
C ASP A 210 7.68 10.62 -7.59
N LEU A 211 8.61 10.20 -8.45
CA LEU A 211 8.82 8.78 -8.82
C LEU A 211 10.24 8.31 -8.46
N ASP A 212 10.79 8.77 -7.33
CA ASP A 212 12.13 8.37 -6.86
C ASP A 212 12.15 7.09 -5.99
N GLY A 213 10.99 6.42 -5.87
CA GLY A 213 10.78 5.26 -4.99
C GLY A 213 9.52 5.36 -4.12
N ASP A 214 8.68 6.37 -4.35
CA ASP A 214 7.43 6.59 -3.64
C ASP A 214 6.45 5.39 -3.74
N LEU A 215 5.81 5.09 -2.60
CA LEU A 215 4.80 4.05 -2.47
C LEU A 215 3.40 4.68 -2.34
N TYR A 216 2.47 4.16 -3.12
CA TYR A 216 1.08 4.56 -3.19
C TYR A 216 0.21 3.45 -2.65
N PHE A 217 -0.83 3.81 -1.89
CA PHE A 217 -1.86 2.88 -1.49
C PHE A 217 -2.99 2.90 -2.51
N GLU A 218 -3.05 1.83 -3.28
CA GLU A 218 -4.11 1.57 -4.27
C GLU A 218 -5.18 0.69 -3.67
N THR A 219 -6.45 1.03 -3.86
CA THR A 219 -7.56 0.10 -3.62
C THR A 219 -8.63 0.19 -4.71
N TRP A 220 -9.05 -0.97 -5.21
CA TRP A 220 -10.19 -1.10 -6.12
C TRP A 220 -11.45 -1.61 -5.41
N GLY A 221 -11.41 -1.71 -4.08
CA GLY A 221 -12.56 -2.08 -3.27
C GLY A 221 -13.66 -1.03 -3.34
N ILE A 222 -14.80 -1.39 -3.91
CA ILE A 222 -15.93 -0.48 -4.20
C ILE A 222 -16.41 0.31 -2.97
N ASN A 223 -16.32 -0.29 -1.78
CA ASN A 223 -16.76 0.33 -0.52
C ASN A 223 -15.82 1.44 -0.04
N LEU A 224 -14.58 1.49 -0.55
CA LEU A 224 -13.58 2.50 -0.21
C LEU A 224 -13.44 3.57 -1.30
N ILE A 225 -14.23 3.48 -2.37
CA ILE A 225 -14.29 4.49 -3.41
C ILE A 225 -15.49 5.42 -3.11
N PRO A 226 -15.29 6.76 -3.08
CA PRO A 226 -16.38 7.69 -2.88
C PRO A 226 -17.54 7.46 -3.87
N PRO A 227 -18.81 7.55 -3.45
CA PRO A 227 -19.96 7.26 -4.32
C PRO A 227 -20.02 8.12 -5.58
N ASP A 228 -19.54 9.37 -5.49
CA ASP A 228 -19.48 10.31 -6.61
C ASP A 228 -18.30 10.06 -7.56
N LYS A 229 -17.35 9.18 -7.16
CA LYS A 229 -16.18 8.74 -7.93
C LYS A 229 -15.31 9.92 -8.41
N LYS A 230 -15.26 10.99 -7.64
CA LYS A 230 -14.55 12.22 -8.02
C LYS A 230 -13.43 12.54 -7.05
N SER A 231 -12.31 12.96 -7.62
CA SER A 231 -11.22 13.56 -6.86
C SER A 231 -11.56 15.01 -6.50
N PHE A 232 -11.17 15.44 -5.31
CA PHE A 232 -11.15 16.86 -4.97
C PHE A 232 -10.04 17.59 -5.76
N THR A 233 -10.13 18.91 -5.86
CA THR A 233 -9.06 19.72 -6.45
C THR A 233 -7.77 19.49 -5.63
N PRO A 234 -6.65 19.11 -6.25
CA PRO A 234 -5.40 18.87 -5.54
C PRO A 234 -4.83 20.18 -4.99
N MET A 235 -4.14 20.10 -3.85
CA MET A 235 -3.46 21.25 -3.27
C MET A 235 -2.35 21.74 -4.21
N ASP A 236 -2.03 23.04 -4.17
CA ASP A 236 -0.84 23.55 -4.83
C ASP A 236 0.39 23.21 -3.98
N TYR A 237 1.26 22.36 -4.51
CA TYR A 237 2.50 21.92 -3.88
C TYR A 237 3.72 22.73 -4.32
N SER A 238 3.50 23.87 -4.99
CA SER A 238 4.57 24.78 -5.35
C SER A 238 5.33 25.24 -4.11
N PRO A 239 6.68 25.22 -4.13
CA PRO A 239 7.47 25.66 -2.99
C PRO A 239 7.20 27.14 -2.72
N ALA A 240 7.11 27.50 -1.44
CA ALA A 240 7.05 28.90 -1.05
C ALA A 240 8.29 29.65 -1.56
N GLU A 241 8.11 30.94 -1.89
CA GLU A 241 9.23 31.76 -2.32
C GLU A 241 10.36 31.71 -1.30
N ALA A 242 11.56 31.35 -1.77
CA ALA A 242 12.73 31.28 -0.91
C ALA A 242 13.00 32.66 -0.30
N LYS A 243 12.95 32.74 1.04
CA LYS A 243 13.25 33.97 1.76
C LYS A 243 14.72 34.34 1.54
N LYS A 244 14.97 35.28 0.63
CA LYS A 244 16.31 35.82 0.40
C LYS A 244 16.73 36.62 1.64
N LEU A 245 17.70 36.10 2.39
CA LEU A 245 18.29 36.84 3.49
C LEU A 245 19.21 37.93 2.91
N PRO A 246 19.21 39.15 3.48
CA PRO A 246 20.05 40.25 2.99
C PRO A 246 21.56 40.02 3.22
N ARG A 247 21.92 39.02 4.05
CA ARG A 247 23.31 38.62 4.24
C ARG A 247 23.75 37.70 3.10
N ALA A 248 24.94 37.96 2.57
CA ALA A 248 25.59 37.01 1.67
C ALA A 248 25.84 35.70 2.41
N VAL A 249 25.53 34.57 1.76
CA VAL A 249 25.91 33.25 2.25
C VAL A 249 27.40 33.10 1.96
N THR A 250 28.24 33.37 2.96
CA THR A 250 29.67 33.09 2.90
C THR A 250 29.89 31.63 3.28
N SER A 251 30.46 30.85 2.36
CA SER A 251 30.89 29.46 2.60
C SER A 251 32.19 29.37 3.43
N GLU A 252 32.66 30.49 3.98
CA GLU A 252 33.84 30.52 4.83
C GLU A 252 33.47 30.08 6.26
N VAL A 253 33.87 28.87 6.59
CA VAL A 253 33.94 28.39 7.98
C VAL A 253 35.13 29.10 8.62
N THR A 254 34.86 30.10 9.46
CA THR A 254 35.90 30.68 10.32
C THR A 254 36.29 29.63 11.36
N ILE A 255 37.53 29.14 11.26
CA ILE A 255 38.20 28.30 12.27
C ILE A 255 38.45 29.12 13.54
#